data_AF-A0A7V8VQB0-F1
#
_entry.id   AF-A0A7V8VQB0-F1
#
_cell.length_a   1.000
_cell.length_b   1.000
_cell.length_c   1.000
_cell.angle_alpha   90.00
_cell.angle_beta   90.00
_cell.angle_gamma   90.00
#
_symmetry.space_group_name_H-M   'P 1'
#
loop_
_entity.id
_entity.type
_entity.pdbx_description
1 polymer ?
#
loop_
_entity_poly.entity_id
_entity_poly.type
_entity_poly.pdbx_seq_one_letter_code
_entity_poly.pdbx_strand_id
1 'polypeptide(L)'
;MADIDIEKRGEQEQQGGDTAADKRGSDLPAAMQVREEDLEPHAGLRYIARLFKVLAILLVLLLIAEIVLGLVTQGREAVPTLLVEATRLIVFAGLLWGAGDMTLMLIESNHDLRATRILVGRL
;
A
#
# COMPACT_ATOMS: atom_id res chain seq x y z
N MET A 1 -11.01 -24.05 61.65
CA MET A 1 -9.82 -23.75 60.81
C MET A 1 -9.80 -24.80 59.73
N ALA A 2 -9.86 -24.37 58.45
CA ALA A 2 -10.30 -25.09 57.24
C ALA A 2 -11.84 -25.29 57.16
N ASP A 3 -12.56 -25.04 56.06
CA ASP A 3 -12.17 -24.56 54.73
C ASP A 3 -13.38 -23.84 54.11
N ILE A 4 -13.13 -22.62 53.66
CA ILE A 4 -13.95 -21.86 52.71
C ILE A 4 -13.51 -22.40 51.35
N ASP A 5 -14.38 -22.98 50.52
CA ASP A 5 -14.14 -23.12 49.05
C ASP A 5 -15.24 -23.93 48.32
N ILE A 6 -16.52 -23.56 48.49
CA ILE A 6 -17.60 -24.08 47.62
C ILE A 6 -18.49 -22.90 47.16
N GLU A 7 -17.89 -21.81 46.70
CA GLU A 7 -18.67 -20.70 46.10
C GLU A 7 -17.89 -19.97 45.01
N LYS A 8 -17.06 -20.68 44.24
CA LYS A 8 -16.39 -20.12 43.04
C LYS A 8 -16.30 -21.11 41.88
N ARG A 9 -17.38 -21.87 41.63
CA ARG A 9 -17.45 -22.81 40.50
C ARG A 9 -18.50 -22.46 39.44
N GLY A 10 -19.18 -21.32 39.57
CA GLY A 10 -20.27 -20.91 38.69
C GLY A 10 -19.98 -19.74 37.73
N GLU A 11 -18.79 -19.13 37.77
CA GLU A 11 -18.49 -17.92 36.96
C GLU A 11 -17.37 -18.11 35.92
N GLN A 12 -16.95 -19.35 35.65
CA GLN A 12 -15.94 -19.66 34.61
C GLN A 12 -16.53 -20.24 33.32
N GLU A 13 -17.76 -19.89 32.96
CA GLU A 13 -18.36 -20.32 31.68
C GLU A 13 -18.48 -19.23 30.61
N GLN A 14 -18.07 -17.98 30.85
CA GLN A 14 -18.13 -16.94 29.82
C GLN A 14 -16.93 -15.99 29.86
N GLN A 15 -15.79 -16.44 29.32
CA GLN A 15 -14.80 -15.61 28.61
C GLN A 15 -13.65 -16.50 28.13
N GLY A 16 -13.94 -17.33 27.14
CA GLY A 16 -12.95 -18.25 26.54
C GLY A 16 -13.03 -18.34 25.02
N GLY A 17 -13.64 -17.34 24.38
CA GLY A 17 -13.90 -17.37 22.95
C GLY A 17 -13.76 -15.99 22.32
N ASP A 18 -12.53 -15.45 22.30
CA ASP A 18 -12.13 -14.49 21.24
C ASP A 18 -10.64 -14.10 21.16
N THR A 19 -9.70 -14.86 21.75
CA THR A 19 -8.27 -14.45 21.72
C THR A 19 -7.30 -15.60 21.46
N ALA A 20 -7.67 -16.52 20.57
CA ALA A 20 -6.78 -17.60 20.12
C ALA A 20 -6.16 -17.35 18.74
N ALA A 21 -6.51 -16.26 18.05
CA ALA A 21 -5.94 -15.93 16.74
C ALA A 21 -4.72 -14.98 16.81
N ASP A 22 -4.51 -14.27 17.92
CA ASP A 22 -3.52 -13.19 18.06
C ASP A 22 -2.32 -13.56 18.97
N LYS A 23 -1.90 -14.83 18.97
CA LYS A 23 -0.73 -15.30 19.74
C LYS A 23 0.15 -16.29 18.97
N ARG A 24 0.11 -16.27 17.64
CA ARG A 24 1.00 -17.10 16.80
C ARG A 24 2.21 -16.34 16.24
N GLY A 25 2.36 -15.05 16.56
CA GLY A 25 3.48 -14.22 16.10
C GLY A 25 4.59 -13.97 17.13
N SER A 26 4.40 -14.32 18.41
CA SER A 26 5.31 -13.89 19.49
C SER A 26 6.39 -14.91 19.88
N ASP A 27 6.34 -16.14 19.37
CA ASP A 27 7.29 -17.23 19.73
C ASP A 27 8.26 -17.59 18.59
N LEU A 28 8.58 -16.63 17.72
CA LEU A 28 9.76 -16.77 16.87
C LEU A 28 10.99 -16.35 17.71
N PRO A 29 12.06 -17.16 17.77
CA PRO A 29 13.25 -16.84 18.54
C PRO A 29 13.76 -15.44 18.14
N ALA A 30 14.29 -14.65 19.08
CA ALA A 30 14.77 -13.28 18.80
C ALA A 30 15.80 -13.19 17.64
N ALA A 31 16.47 -14.31 17.31
CA ALA A 31 17.34 -14.45 16.14
C ALA A 31 16.59 -14.52 14.78
N MET A 32 15.26 -14.67 14.81
CA MET A 32 14.34 -14.73 13.68
C MET A 32 13.39 -13.51 13.64
N GLN A 33 13.60 -12.53 14.52
CA GLN A 33 13.11 -11.17 14.29
C GLN A 33 14.07 -10.52 13.30
N VAL A 34 13.73 -10.61 12.01
CA VAL A 34 14.43 -9.89 10.95
C VAL A 34 14.37 -8.40 11.29
N ARG A 35 15.54 -7.81 11.56
CA ARG A 35 15.65 -6.39 11.91
C ARG A 35 15.14 -5.58 10.72
N GLU A 36 14.38 -4.50 10.93
CA GLU A 36 13.84 -3.73 9.80
C GLU A 36 14.91 -3.12 8.89
N GLU A 37 16.15 -3.05 9.39
CA GLU A 37 17.37 -2.70 8.67
C GLU A 37 17.95 -3.82 7.77
N ASP A 38 17.55 -5.08 7.97
CA ASP A 38 17.85 -6.25 7.11
C ASP A 38 16.77 -6.51 6.05
N LEU A 39 15.67 -5.73 6.03
CA LEU A 39 14.78 -5.71 4.87
C LEU A 39 15.57 -5.16 3.68
N GLU A 40 15.74 -6.00 2.66
CA GLU A 40 16.41 -5.69 1.40
C GLU A 40 16.14 -4.25 0.93
N PRO A 41 17.13 -3.57 0.33
CA PRO A 41 17.05 -2.16 -0.10
C PRO A 41 16.05 -1.94 -1.26
N HIS A 42 14.77 -2.14 -0.99
CA HIS A 42 13.64 -2.02 -1.89
C HIS A 42 12.65 -0.94 -1.42
N ALA A 43 12.92 -0.33 -0.25
CA ALA A 43 12.20 0.84 0.22
C ALA A 43 12.30 2.01 -0.78
N GLY A 44 13.47 2.20 -1.41
CA GLY A 44 13.71 3.26 -2.40
C GLY A 44 12.82 3.11 -3.65
N LEU A 45 12.78 1.92 -4.27
CA LEU A 45 11.93 1.69 -5.44
C LEU A 45 10.44 1.80 -5.12
N ARG A 46 10.02 1.32 -3.95
CA ARG A 46 8.63 1.44 -3.50
C ARG A 46 8.24 2.89 -3.21
N TYR A 47 9.19 3.73 -2.77
CA TYR A 47 9.00 5.16 -2.61
C TYR A 47 8.84 5.86 -3.96
N ILE A 48 9.68 5.51 -4.95
CA ILE A 48 9.55 6.02 -6.31
C ILE A 48 8.16 5.70 -6.86
N ALA A 49 7.68 4.45 -6.75
CA ALA A 49 6.33 4.08 -7.20
C ALA A 49 5.22 4.93 -6.54
N ARG A 50 5.35 5.23 -5.24
CA ARG A 50 4.43 6.13 -4.53
C ARG A 50 4.53 7.58 -5.03
N LEU A 51 5.75 8.06 -5.34
CA LEU A 51 5.97 9.39 -5.87
C LEU A 51 5.28 9.58 -7.23
N PHE A 52 5.33 8.58 -8.11
CA PHE A 52 4.57 8.59 -9.38
C PHE A 52 3.06 8.70 -9.15
N LYS A 53 2.51 7.96 -8.17
CA LYS A 53 1.07 8.09 -7.80
C LYS A 53 0.74 9.47 -7.23
N VAL A 54 1.60 10.03 -6.36
CA VAL A 54 1.42 11.40 -5.82
C VAL A 54 1.42 12.43 -6.95
N LEU A 55 2.37 12.33 -7.87
CA LEU A 55 2.47 13.29 -8.97
C LEU A 55 1.30 13.14 -9.95
N ALA A 56 0.74 11.94 -10.13
CA ALA A 56 -0.48 11.72 -10.89
C ALA A 56 -1.68 12.45 -10.25
N ILE A 57 -1.81 12.35 -8.92
CA ILE A 57 -2.84 13.09 -8.17
C ILE A 57 -2.62 14.59 -8.31
N LEU A 58 -1.38 15.07 -8.22
CA LEU A 58 -1.06 16.48 -8.43
C LEU A 58 -1.46 16.96 -9.84
N LEU A 59 -1.26 16.16 -10.88
CA LEU A 59 -1.71 16.50 -12.23
C LEU A 59 -3.23 16.60 -12.34
N VAL A 60 -3.98 15.73 -11.65
CA VAL A 60 -5.45 15.83 -11.60
C VAL A 60 -5.88 17.09 -10.85
N LEU A 61 -5.21 17.43 -9.74
CA LEU A 61 -5.47 18.69 -9.04
C LEU A 61 -5.15 19.90 -9.92
N LEU A 62 -4.05 19.84 -10.68
CA LEU A 62 -3.66 20.88 -11.63
C LEU A 62 -4.69 21.02 -12.74
N LEU A 63 -5.23 19.92 -13.26
CA LEU A 63 -6.31 19.90 -14.24
C LEU A 63 -7.55 20.64 -13.73
N ILE A 64 -7.96 20.37 -12.48
CA ILE A 64 -9.09 21.07 -11.87
C ILE A 64 -8.80 22.57 -11.77
N ALA A 65 -7.59 22.95 -11.35
CA ALA A 65 -7.17 24.34 -11.29
C ALA A 65 -7.21 25.02 -12.67
N GLU A 66 -6.69 24.36 -13.71
CA GLU A 66 -6.69 24.84 -15.10
C GLU A 66 -8.11 25.12 -15.59
N ILE A 67 -9.04 24.18 -15.35
CA ILE A 67 -10.45 24.34 -15.73
C ILE A 67 -11.06 25.56 -15.05
N VAL A 68 -10.86 25.73 -13.73
CA VAL A 68 -11.38 26.88 -13.00
C VAL A 68 -10.77 28.18 -13.51
N LEU A 69 -9.45 28.22 -13.70
CA LEU A 69 -8.73 29.42 -14.11
C LEU A 69 -9.09 29.84 -15.54
N GLY A 70 -9.18 28.88 -16.46
CA GLY A 70 -9.59 29.13 -17.85
C GLY A 70 -11.02 29.66 -17.93
N LEU A 71 -11.94 29.09 -17.15
CA LEU A 71 -13.32 29.58 -17.11
C LEU A 71 -13.44 30.97 -16.48
N VAL A 72 -12.69 31.26 -15.41
CA VAL A 72 -12.72 32.58 -14.75
C VAL A 72 -12.11 33.68 -15.61
N THR A 73 -11.05 33.39 -16.36
CA THR A 73 -10.30 34.41 -17.11
C THR A 73 -10.82 34.64 -18.53
N GLN A 74 -11.21 33.57 -19.23
CA GLN A 74 -11.52 33.61 -20.67
C GLN A 74 -12.93 33.05 -20.97
N GLY A 75 -13.59 32.40 -20.00
CA GLY A 75 -14.95 31.90 -20.13
C GLY A 75 -15.11 30.90 -21.27
N ARG A 76 -16.00 31.21 -22.23
CA ARG A 76 -16.31 30.31 -23.37
C ARG A 76 -15.19 30.22 -24.41
N GLU A 77 -14.30 31.21 -24.49
CA GLU A 77 -13.19 31.19 -25.44
C GLU A 77 -12.11 30.18 -25.03
N ALA A 78 -12.05 29.81 -23.74
CA ALA A 78 -11.10 28.82 -23.22
C ALA A 78 -11.45 27.38 -23.63
N VAL A 79 -12.70 27.10 -24.02
CA VAL A 79 -13.20 25.72 -24.24
C VAL A 79 -12.32 24.88 -25.19
N PRO A 80 -11.96 25.35 -26.41
CA PRO A 80 -11.11 24.56 -27.30
C PRO A 80 -9.73 24.26 -26.71
N THR A 81 -9.11 25.24 -26.04
CA THR A 81 -7.79 25.09 -25.41
C THR A 81 -7.85 24.12 -24.22
N LEU A 82 -8.83 24.31 -23.33
CA LEU A 82 -9.04 23.47 -22.15
C LEU A 82 -9.25 22.01 -22.53
N LEU A 83 -9.93 21.70 -23.64
CA LEU A 83 -10.11 20.31 -24.09
C LEU A 83 -8.78 19.64 -24.47
N VAL A 84 -7.91 20.37 -25.17
CA VAL A 84 -6.60 19.85 -25.59
C VAL A 84 -5.69 19.66 -24.37
N GLU A 85 -5.62 20.66 -23.50
CA GLU A 85 -4.82 20.59 -22.27
C GLU A 85 -5.35 19.54 -21.30
N ALA A 86 -6.67 19.46 -21.12
CA ALA A 86 -7.30 18.44 -20.28
C ALA A 86 -6.99 17.03 -20.78
N THR A 87 -7.11 16.79 -22.08
CA THR A 87 -6.77 15.49 -22.66
C THR A 87 -5.31 15.14 -22.37
N ARG A 88 -4.39 16.10 -22.55
CA ARG A 88 -2.96 15.91 -22.27
C ARG A 88 -2.72 15.59 -20.80
N LEU A 89 -3.29 16.35 -19.88
CA LEU A 89 -3.15 16.14 -18.44
C LEU A 89 -3.73 14.81 -17.98
N ILE A 90 -4.90 14.42 -18.49
CA ILE A 90 -5.53 13.13 -18.18
C ILE A 90 -4.64 11.98 -18.66
N VAL A 91 -4.13 12.05 -19.88
CA VAL A 91 -3.23 11.02 -20.43
C VAL A 91 -1.96 10.92 -19.59
N PHE A 92 -1.31 12.04 -19.25
CA PHE A 92 -0.11 12.01 -18.40
C PHE A 92 -0.41 11.49 -17.00
N ALA A 93 -1.51 11.90 -16.37
CA ALA A 93 -1.90 11.41 -15.05
C ALA A 93 -2.15 9.89 -15.07
N GLY A 94 -2.88 9.39 -16.08
CA GLY A 94 -3.14 7.96 -16.26
C GLY A 94 -1.86 7.16 -16.50
N LEU A 95 -0.97 7.65 -17.36
CA LEU A 95 0.34 7.04 -17.61
C LEU A 95 1.16 6.95 -16.33
N LEU A 96 1.18 8.03 -15.55
CA LEU A 96 1.97 8.10 -14.33
C LEU A 96 1.41 7.19 -13.22
N TRP A 97 0.09 7.11 -13.12
CA TRP A 97 -0.59 6.17 -12.23
C TRP A 97 -0.28 4.72 -12.60
N GLY A 98 -0.43 4.38 -13.89
CA GLY A 98 -0.14 3.06 -14.42
C GLY A 98 1.33 2.66 -14.25
N ALA A 99 2.27 3.58 -14.51
CA ALA A 99 3.69 3.34 -14.31
C ALA A 99 4.04 3.07 -12.82
N GLY A 100 3.41 3.80 -11.90
CA GLY A 100 3.53 3.55 -10.47
C GLY A 100 2.99 2.18 -10.07
N ASP A 101 1.88 1.75 -10.66
CA ASP A 101 1.28 0.44 -10.43
C ASP A 101 2.13 -0.71 -11.00
N MET A 102 2.63 -0.55 -12.23
CA MET A 102 3.55 -1.50 -12.87
C MET A 102 4.84 -1.66 -12.08
N THR A 103 5.37 -0.59 -11.48
CA THR A 103 6.58 -0.66 -10.65
C THR A 103 6.36 -1.53 -9.42
N LEU A 104 5.20 -1.43 -8.76
CA LEU A 104 4.86 -2.29 -7.62
C LEU A 104 4.78 -3.76 -8.04
N MET A 105 4.14 -4.05 -9.18
CA MET A 105 4.06 -5.41 -9.72
C MET A 105 5.43 -5.98 -10.08
N LEU A 106 6.32 -5.18 -10.67
CA LEU A 106 7.69 -5.58 -11.02
C LEU A 106 8.54 -5.96 -9.80
N ILE A 107 8.33 -5.27 -8.67
CA ILE A 107 9.03 -5.58 -7.41
C ILE A 107 8.64 -6.98 -6.92
N GLU A 108 7.34 -7.29 -6.92
CA GLU A 108 6.83 -8.60 -6.49
C GLU A 108 7.28 -9.72 -7.44
N SER A 109 7.25 -9.46 -8.75
CA SER A 109 7.73 -10.41 -9.76
C SER A 109 9.21 -10.79 -9.59
N ASN A 110 10.07 -9.85 -9.17
CA ASN A 110 11.50 -10.13 -8.97
C ASN A 110 11.74 -11.18 -7.87
N HIS A 111 10.93 -11.15 -6.81
CA HIS A 111 10.99 -12.13 -5.74
C HIS A 111 10.62 -13.53 -6.23
N ASP A 112 9.59 -13.64 -7.07
CA ASP A 112 9.17 -14.93 -7.67
C ASP A 112 10.22 -15.51 -8.62
N LEU A 113 10.94 -14.65 -9.34
CA LEU A 113 12.07 -15.07 -10.17
C LEU A 113 13.23 -15.61 -9.33
N ARG A 114 13.50 -15.01 -8.16
CA ARG A 114 14.50 -15.51 -7.22
C ARG A 114 14.08 -16.87 -6.66
N ALA A 115 12.82 -17.03 -6.26
CA ALA A 115 12.28 -18.30 -5.78
C ALA A 115 12.39 -19.40 -6.86
N THR A 116 12.05 -19.07 -8.11
CA THR A 116 12.17 -19.99 -9.25
C THR A 116 13.62 -20.43 -9.49
N ARG A 117 14.59 -19.50 -9.42
CA ARG A 117 16.01 -19.82 -9.56
C ARG A 117 16.50 -20.79 -8.48
N ILE A 118 16.04 -20.64 -7.24
CA ILE A 118 16.39 -21.56 -6.14
C ILE A 118 15.80 -22.94 -6.40
N LEU A 119 14.56 -23.01 -6.89
CA LEU A 119 13.89 -24.28 -7.18
C LEU A 119 14.59 -25.05 -8.33
N VAL A 120 14.91 -24.35 -9.42
CA VAL A 120 15.60 -24.92 -10.58
C VAL A 120 17.03 -25.34 -10.24
N GLY A 121 17.75 -24.56 -9.43
CA GLY A 121 19.11 -24.91 -8.99
C GLY A 121 19.19 -26.09 -8.01
N ARG A 122 18.04 -26.59 -7.54
CA ARG A 122 17.93 -27.78 -6.67
C ARG A 122 17.54 -29.05 -7.42
N LEU A 123 17.24 -28.97 -8.71
CA LEU A 123 16.97 -30.10 -9.61
C LEU A 123 18.25 -30.56 -10.31
#